data_AF-A0A0J6SNR5-F1
#
_entry.id   AF-A0A0J6SNR5-F1
#
_cell.length_a   1.000
_cell.length_b   1.000
_cell.length_c   1.000
_cell.angle_alpha   90.00
_cell.angle_beta   90.00
_cell.angle_gamma   90.00
#
_symmetry.space_group_name_H-M   'P 1'
#
loop_
_entity.id
_entity.type
_entity.pdbx_description
1 polymer ?
#
loop_
_entity_poly.entity_id
_entity_poly.type
_entity_poly.pdbx_seq_one_letter_code
_entity_poly.pdbx_strand_id
1 'polypeptide(L)'
;MFTTKSAQFHKIDGSLRAAAVDPDMILKAVVKVTEPGYVPPGVTVRSQIDETLLTGEATASTLPVLDSDPKIVSVSLSRPLRIID
;
A
#
# COMPACT_ATOMS: atom_id res chain seq x y z
N MET A 1 27.08 11.86 -15.27
CA MET A 1 26.58 11.56 -13.92
C MET A 1 25.14 11.11 -14.05
N PHE A 2 24.87 9.80 -13.99
CA PHE A 2 23.50 9.27 -14.03
C PHE A 2 23.05 9.06 -12.59
N THR A 3 22.22 9.98 -12.08
CA THR A 3 21.61 9.84 -10.76
C THR A 3 20.36 8.97 -10.92
N THR A 4 20.53 7.64 -10.82
CA THR A 4 19.40 6.72 -10.81
C THR A 4 18.67 6.89 -9.48
N LYS A 5 17.56 7.66 -9.50
CA LYS A 5 16.72 7.93 -8.33
C LYS A 5 16.02 6.62 -7.94
N SER A 6 16.47 6.01 -6.84
CA SER A 6 15.99 4.73 -6.34
C SER A 6 14.47 4.76 -6.14
N ALA A 7 13.75 3.99 -6.95
CA ALA A 7 12.37 3.62 -6.70
C ALA A 7 12.37 2.53 -5.61
N GLN A 8 12.46 2.95 -4.35
CA GLN A 8 12.42 2.04 -3.21
C GLN A 8 10.96 1.64 -2.96
N PHE A 9 10.58 0.43 -3.41
CA PHE A 9 9.27 -0.19 -3.14
C PHE A 9 9.47 -1.70 -2.88
N HIS A 10 10.08 -2.09 -1.76
CA HIS A 10 10.41 -3.50 -1.53
C HIS A 10 9.24 -4.33 -0.98
N LYS A 11 8.18 -3.71 -0.45
CA LYS A 11 6.96 -4.44 -0.01
C LYS A 11 5.66 -3.99 -0.68
N ILE A 12 5.66 -2.83 -1.32
CA ILE A 12 4.49 -2.24 -1.96
C ILE A 12 4.47 -2.65 -3.43
N ASP A 13 3.56 -3.56 -3.78
CA ASP A 13 3.31 -3.91 -5.18
C ASP A 13 2.19 -3.02 -5.73
N GLY A 14 2.56 -2.12 -6.64
CA GLY A 14 1.65 -1.23 -7.32
C GLY A 14 2.40 -0.28 -8.25
N SER A 15 1.99 -0.18 -9.51
CA SER A 15 2.53 0.79 -10.46
C SER A 15 1.85 2.15 -10.25
N LEU A 16 1.97 2.70 -9.05
CA LEU A 16 1.79 4.13 -8.86
C LEU A 16 3.16 4.76 -8.98
N ARG A 17 3.38 5.57 -10.01
CA ARG A 17 4.57 6.42 -10.06
C ARG A 17 4.43 7.43 -8.91
N ALA A 18 5.09 7.17 -7.78
CA ALA A 18 5.02 8.01 -6.57
C ALA A 18 5.36 9.49 -6.80
N ALA A 19 5.92 9.86 -7.96
CA ALA A 19 6.23 11.23 -8.32
C ALA A 19 5.02 12.10 -8.72
N ALA A 20 3.80 11.53 -8.87
CA ALA A 20 2.62 12.29 -9.31
C ALA A 20 1.32 11.91 -8.58
N VAL A 21 1.41 11.32 -7.38
CA VAL A 21 0.23 10.97 -6.58
C VAL A 21 0.05 12.06 -5.52
N ASP A 22 -1.14 12.65 -5.46
CA ASP A 22 -1.53 13.58 -4.41
C ASP A 22 -1.35 12.89 -3.04
N PRO A 23 -0.62 13.50 -2.08
CA PRO A 23 -0.37 12.90 -0.77
C PRO A 23 -1.64 12.52 -0.01
N ASP A 24 -2.75 13.20 -0.28
CA ASP A 24 -4.05 12.98 0.34
C ASP A 24 -4.95 12.04 -0.48
N MET A 25 -4.47 11.56 -1.62
CA MET A 25 -5.18 10.57 -2.42
C MET A 25 -5.39 9.28 -1.62
N ILE A 26 -6.66 8.90 -1.49
CA ILE A 26 -7.06 7.63 -0.87
C ILE A 26 -6.78 6.50 -1.86
N LEU A 27 -5.95 5.55 -1.43
CA LEU A 27 -5.58 4.36 -2.17
C LEU A 27 -6.22 3.14 -1.51
N LYS A 28 -6.82 2.29 -2.33
CA LYS A 28 -7.32 0.99 -1.88
C LYS A 28 -6.18 -0.01 -1.91
N ALA A 29 -6.01 -0.75 -0.82
CA ALA A 29 -4.91 -1.69 -0.67
C ALA A 29 -5.39 -3.02 -0.08
N VAL A 30 -4.74 -4.10 -0.49
CA VAL A 30 -4.73 -5.38 0.22
C VAL A 30 -3.45 -5.42 1.03
N VAL A 31 -3.54 -5.65 2.34
CA VAL A 31 -2.41 -5.63 3.26
C VAL A 31 -2.31 -6.98 3.96
N LYS A 32 -1.12 -7.57 3.90
CA LYS A 32 -0.78 -8.77 4.66
C LYS A 32 0.11 -8.39 5.84
N VAL A 33 -0.29 -8.80 7.04
CA VAL A 33 0.40 -8.54 8.30
C VAL A 33 1.00 -9.83 8.87
N THR A 34 1.97 -9.68 9.77
CA THR A 34 2.61 -10.82 10.45
C THR A 34 1.80 -11.32 11.64
N GLU A 35 1.06 -10.43 12.29
CA GLU A 35 0.35 -10.71 13.55
C GLU A 35 -1.17 -10.72 13.34
N PRO A 36 -1.88 -11.76 13.82
CA PRO A 36 -3.32 -11.81 13.83
C PRO A 36 -3.97 -10.56 14.45
N GLY A 37 -4.91 -9.95 13.74
CA GLY A 37 -5.67 -8.79 14.23
C GLY A 37 -4.89 -7.48 14.26
N TYR A 38 -3.64 -7.44 13.77
CA TYR A 38 -2.89 -6.19 13.64
C TYR A 38 -3.48 -5.30 12.52
N VAL A 39 -3.75 -4.04 12.87
CA VAL A 39 -4.17 -3.01 11.92
C VAL A 39 -3.04 -1.99 11.78
N PRO A 40 -2.42 -1.85 10.59
CA PRO A 40 -1.36 -0.90 10.40
C PRO A 40 -1.79 0.55 10.61
N PRO A 41 -0.90 1.42 11.12
CA PRO A 41 -1.22 2.82 11.33
C PRO A 41 -1.53 3.52 10.01
N GLY A 42 -2.59 4.35 10.01
CA GLY A 42 -3.03 5.07 8.82
C GLY A 42 -3.83 4.24 7.81
N VAL A 43 -4.10 2.96 8.11
CA VAL A 43 -4.99 2.11 7.31
C VAL A 43 -6.39 2.10 7.93
N THR A 44 -7.38 2.53 7.14
CA THR A 44 -8.78 2.31 7.46
C THR A 44 -9.22 0.97 6.91
N VAL A 45 -9.52 0.00 7.79
CA VAL A 45 -9.92 -1.35 7.37
C VAL A 45 -11.30 -1.31 6.74
N ARG A 46 -11.42 -1.81 5.51
CA ARG A 46 -12.69 -1.97 4.80
C ARG A 46 -13.29 -3.36 5.02
N SER A 47 -12.44 -4.39 4.97
CA SER A 47 -12.84 -5.77 5.22
C SER A 47 -11.63 -6.58 5.64
N GLN A 48 -11.82 -7.45 6.61
CA GLN A 48 -10.84 -8.47 6.98
C GLN A 48 -11.12 -9.74 6.15
N ILE A 49 -10.11 -10.26 5.45
CA ILE A 49 -10.23 -11.50 4.65
C ILE A 49 -9.89 -12.69 5.55
N ASP A 50 -8.82 -12.58 6.33
CA ASP A 50 -8.44 -13.53 7.37
C ASP A 50 -7.73 -12.82 8.53
N GLU A 51 -7.27 -13.56 9.53
CA GLU A 51 -6.59 -13.01 10.72
C GLU A 51 -5.36 -12.14 10.39
N THR A 52 -4.71 -12.40 9.25
CA THR A 52 -3.45 -11.79 8.79
C THR A 52 -3.57 -11.04 7.46
N LEU A 53 -4.75 -11.05 6.82
CA LEU A 53 -4.98 -10.45 5.51
C LEU A 53 -6.21 -9.56 5.56
N LEU A 54 -6.02 -8.29 5.21
CA LEU A 54 -7.08 -7.30 5.23
C LEU A 54 -7.07 -6.45 3.97
N THR A 55 -8.22 -5.86 3.68
CA THR A 55 -8.39 -4.81 2.68
C THR A 55 -8.66 -3.51 3.41
N GLY A 56 -8.09 -2.43 2.92
CA GLY A 56 -8.23 -1.14 3.54
C GLY A 56 -7.94 0.01 2.59
N GLU A 57 -8.08 1.19 3.15
CA GLU A 57 -7.79 2.45 2.51
C GLU A 57 -6.67 3.15 3.27
N ALA A 58 -5.72 3.70 2.53
CA ALA A 58 -4.58 4.43 3.07
C ALA A 58 -4.28 5.62 2.17
N THR A 59 -3.75 6.70 2.73
CA THR A 59 -3.30 7.84 1.93
C THR A 59 -1.96 7.54 1.27
N ALA A 60 -1.67 8.19 0.14
CA ALA A 60 -0.36 8.06 -0.49
C ALA A 60 0.80 8.47 0.46
N SER A 61 0.57 9.44 1.34
CA SER A 61 1.51 9.86 2.39
C SER A 61 1.83 8.79 3.43
N THR A 62 0.93 7.83 3.66
CA THR A 62 1.16 6.72 4.62
C THR A 62 1.97 5.56 4.04
N LEU A 63 2.15 5.47 2.73
CA LEU A 63 2.88 4.37 2.08
C LEU A 63 4.31 4.14 2.62
N PRO A 64 5.15 5.17 2.84
CA PRO A 64 6.51 4.97 3.37
C PRO A 64 6.52 4.37 4.79
N VAL A 65 5.50 4.70 5.60
CA VAL A 65 5.34 4.14 6.94
C VAL A 65 5.01 2.66 6.85
N LEU A 66 4.10 2.28 5.92
CA LEU A 66 3.73 0.88 5.70
C LEU A 66 4.90 0.04 5.16
N ASP A 67 5.75 0.59 4.29
CA ASP A 67 6.95 -0.11 3.79
C ASP A 67 7.96 -0.37 4.93
N SER A 68 8.09 0.59 5.84
CA SER A 68 9.01 0.53 6.97
C SER A 68 8.50 -0.32 8.13
N ASP A 69 7.21 -0.65 8.17
CA ASP A 69 6.61 -1.42 9.25
C ASP A 69 7.07 -2.90 9.20
N PRO A 70 7.76 -3.41 10.25
CA PRO A 70 8.20 -4.80 10.30
C PRO A 70 7.04 -5.79 10.44
N LYS A 71 5.86 -5.34 10.89
CA LYS A 71 4.65 -6.17 11.01
C LYS A 71 3.86 -6.28 9.71
N ILE A 72 4.29 -5.60 8.66
CA ILE A 72 3.70 -5.68 7.33
C ILE A 72 4.57 -6.56 6.45
N VAL A 73 3.96 -7.63 5.95
CA VAL A 73 4.57 -8.57 5.01
C VAL A 73 4.51 -8.00 3.60
N SER A 74 3.34 -7.50 3.18
CA SER A 74 3.15 -6.91 1.86
C SER A 74 1.96 -5.96 1.80
N VAL A 75 2.01 -5.03 0.86
CA VAL A 75 0.91 -4.12 0.51
C VAL A 75 0.70 -4.19 -1.00
N SER A 76 -0.49 -4.54 -1.44
CA SER A 76 -0.86 -4.54 -2.86
C SER A 76 -1.89 -3.46 -3.14
N LEU A 77 -1.52 -2.49 -3.98
CA LEU A 77 -2.39 -1.37 -4.33
C LEU A 77 -3.39 -1.79 -5.41
N SER A 78 -4.67 -1.65 -5.10
CA SER A 78 -5.75 -1.94 -6.04
C SER A 78 -5.76 -0.90 -7.16
N ARG A 79 -5.86 -1.37 -8.40
CA ARG A 79 -6.04 -0.50 -9.57
C ARG A 79 -7.47 -0.64 -10.09
N PRO A 80 -8.14 0.46 -10.45
CA PRO A 80 -9.37 0.35 -11.21
C PRO A 80 -9.07 -0.35 -12.54
N LEU A 81 -9.85 -1.37 -12.85
CA LEU A 81 -9.82 -2.00 -14.18
C LEU A 81 -10.22 -0.94 -15.20
N ARG A 82 -9.36 -0.70 -16.20
CA ARG A 82 -9.74 0.11 -17.35
C ARG A 82 -10.54 -0.79 -18.28
N ILE A 83 -11.77 -0.39 -18.60
CA ILE A 83 -12.53 -1.00 -19.69
C ILE A 83 -11.78 -0.65 -20.98
N ILE A 84 -11.49 -1.67 -21.78
CA ILE A 84 -10.95 -1.50 -23.13
C ILE A 84 -12.19 -1.43 -24.04
N ASP A 85 -12.32 -0.33 -24.78
CA ASP A 85 -13.35 -0.13 -25.81
C ASP A 85 -12.90 -0.76 -27.13
#